data_AF-A0A8S3HQ88-F1
#
_entry.id   AF-A0A8S3HQ88-F1
#
_cell.length_a   1.000
_cell.length_b   1.000
_cell.length_c   1.000
_cell.angle_alpha   90.00
_cell.angle_beta   90.00
_cell.angle_gamma   90.00
#
_symmetry.space_group_name_H-M   'P 1'
#
loop_
_entity.id
_entity.type
_entity.pdbx_description
1 polymer ?
#
loop_
_entity_poly.entity_id
_entity_poly.type
_entity_poly.pdbx_seq_one_letter_code
_entity_poly.pdbx_strand_id
1 'polypeptide(L)'
;NRVTLQKARDLLVQIKRALDKKQELNLDAQKSKTTEQQNELKSVLESIYKYTNEYYTIIPLRGFADGKLPIIDKEDIVKKQEKIIDDLIELELSYKIFLGAQANLKNISPLDYLYKSMNCQFESMNKDDIDSQLILRYIWASAPETKVEQIFKIARSHEDERLFKSNLDNHCLLWHGTSVCNLISILNRGLLVEPMAATTTGSLFGKGIYTADTFAKSLGYCSGI
;
A
#
# COMPACT_ATOMS: atom_id res chain seq x y z
N ASN A 1 10.19 12.84 4.40
CA ASN A 1 10.77 12.41 5.69
C ASN A 1 9.82 11.39 6.32
N ARG A 2 10.26 10.15 6.54
CA ARG A 2 9.42 9.05 7.04
C ARG A 2 8.68 9.35 8.35
N VAL A 3 9.30 10.11 9.25
CA VAL A 3 8.68 10.51 10.53
C VAL A 3 7.45 11.37 10.28
N THR A 4 7.52 12.26 9.29
CA THR A 4 6.41 13.14 8.91
C THR A 4 5.25 12.34 8.31
N LEU A 5 5.53 11.34 7.47
CA LEU A 5 4.50 10.46 6.90
C LEU A 5 3.85 9.58 7.98
N GLN A 6 4.63 9.13 8.98
CA GLN A 6 4.05 8.41 10.12
C GLN A 6 3.09 9.28 10.93
N LYS A 7 3.45 10.54 11.19
CA LYS A 7 2.53 11.49 11.86
C LYS A 7 1.23 11.69 11.08
N ALA A 8 1.31 11.82 9.75
CA ALA A 8 0.13 11.90 8.90
C ALA A 8 -0.76 10.66 9.02
N ARG A 9 -0.14 9.47 9.07
CA ARG A 9 -0.84 8.21 9.28
C ARG A 9 -1.55 8.19 10.64
N ASP A 10 -0.84 8.57 11.69
CA ASP A 10 -1.35 8.65 13.06
C ASP A 10 -2.59 9.58 13.16
N LEU A 11 -2.62 10.68 12.40
CA LEU A 11 -3.78 11.57 12.32
C LEU A 11 -4.99 10.92 11.64
N LEU A 12 -4.80 10.15 10.56
CA LEU A 12 -5.89 9.40 9.92
C LEU A 12 -6.54 8.39 10.87
N VAL A 13 -5.75 7.79 11.77
CA VAL A 13 -6.25 6.92 12.84
C VAL A 13 -7.19 7.65 13.78
N GLN A 14 -6.78 8.85 14.23
CA GLN A 14 -7.59 9.64 15.15
C GLN A 14 -8.88 10.09 14.47
N ILE A 15 -8.81 10.47 13.19
CA ILE A 15 -9.99 10.78 12.38
C ILE A 15 -10.92 9.58 12.34
N LYS A 16 -10.41 8.38 12.06
CA LYS A 16 -11.26 7.19 12.00
C LYS A 16 -11.89 6.85 13.35
N ARG A 17 -11.13 6.86 14.44
CA ARG A 17 -11.69 6.65 15.79
C ARG A 17 -12.82 7.63 16.11
N ALA A 18 -12.65 8.88 15.69
CA ALA A 18 -13.71 9.89 15.82
C ALA A 18 -14.91 9.60 14.91
N LEU A 19 -14.71 9.04 13.71
CA LEU A 19 -15.79 8.59 12.83
C LEU A 19 -16.57 7.41 13.40
N ASP A 20 -15.88 6.42 13.96
CA ASP A 20 -16.51 5.26 14.60
C ASP A 20 -17.38 5.73 15.79
N LYS A 21 -16.84 6.61 16.64
CA LYS A 21 -17.61 7.23 17.74
C LYS A 21 -18.79 8.07 17.25
N LYS A 22 -18.64 8.80 16.13
CA LYS A 22 -19.74 9.53 15.48
C LYS A 22 -20.85 8.58 15.02
N GLN A 23 -20.51 7.39 14.53
CA GLN A 23 -21.50 6.39 14.11
C GLN A 23 -22.25 5.83 15.33
N GLU A 24 -21.55 5.46 16.40
CA GLU A 24 -22.13 5.00 17.66
C GLU A 24 -23.15 6.02 18.22
N LEU A 25 -22.74 7.28 18.35
CA LEU A 25 -23.60 8.35 18.86
C LEU A 25 -24.83 8.64 17.97
N ASN A 26 -24.74 8.36 16.66
CA ASN A 26 -25.87 8.51 15.75
C ASN A 26 -26.84 7.31 15.78
N LEU A 27 -26.36 6.12 16.14
CA LEU A 27 -27.22 4.95 16.37
C LEU A 27 -28.06 5.14 17.64
N ASP A 28 -27.45 5.67 18.71
CA ASP A 28 -28.16 5.97 19.97
C ASP A 28 -29.20 7.09 19.83
N ALA A 29 -28.93 8.04 18.93
CA ALA A 29 -29.77 9.20 18.65
C ALA A 29 -31.15 8.93 18.02
N GLN A 30 -31.44 7.69 17.60
CA GLN A 30 -32.79 7.31 17.17
C GLN A 30 -33.78 7.25 18.34
N LYS A 31 -33.28 7.34 19.58
CA LYS A 31 -34.02 7.67 20.81
C LYS A 31 -33.71 9.13 21.17
N SER A 32 -34.67 9.89 21.71
CA SER A 32 -34.54 11.36 21.90
C SER A 32 -33.16 11.81 22.43
N LYS A 33 -32.43 12.64 21.67
CA LYS A 33 -31.08 13.10 22.05
C LYS A 33 -31.11 13.92 23.34
N THR A 34 -30.29 13.54 24.32
CA THR A 34 -30.03 14.38 25.51
C THR A 34 -29.06 15.52 25.15
N THR A 35 -29.08 16.61 25.92
CA THR A 35 -28.14 17.75 25.76
C THR A 35 -26.67 17.30 25.83
N GLU A 36 -26.40 16.28 26.64
CA GLU A 36 -25.06 15.69 26.80
C GLU A 36 -24.58 15.00 25.52
N GLN A 37 -25.42 14.17 24.90
CA GLN A 37 -25.12 13.52 23.62
C GLN A 37 -24.90 14.53 22.48
N GLN A 38 -25.62 15.67 22.50
CA GLN A 38 -25.42 16.74 21.52
C GLN A 38 -24.06 17.44 21.69
N ASN A 39 -23.66 17.72 22.94
CA ASN A 39 -22.36 18.30 23.24
C ASN A 39 -21.21 17.34 22.88
N GLU A 40 -21.38 16.05 23.15
CA GLU A 40 -20.39 15.04 22.78
C GLU A 40 -20.24 14.90 21.26
N LEU A 41 -21.35 14.84 20.52
CA LEU A 41 -21.32 14.83 19.06
C LEU A 41 -20.61 16.07 18.49
N LYS A 42 -20.87 17.25 19.06
CA LYS A 42 -20.19 18.49 18.67
C LYS A 42 -18.66 18.38 18.88
N SER A 43 -18.23 17.87 20.03
CA SER A 43 -16.80 17.67 20.34
C SER A 43 -16.13 16.67 19.37
N VAL A 44 -16.82 15.60 19.00
CA VAL A 44 -16.33 14.62 18.02
C VAL A 44 -16.16 15.27 16.64
N LEU A 45 -17.12 16.07 16.20
CA LEU A 45 -17.03 16.80 14.93
C LEU A 45 -15.86 17.78 14.94
N GLU A 46 -15.71 18.58 16.00
CA GLU A 46 -14.58 19.51 16.17
C GLU A 46 -13.23 18.79 16.11
N SER A 47 -13.14 17.59 16.68
CA SER A 47 -11.94 16.74 16.62
C SER A 47 -11.64 16.29 15.19
N ILE A 48 -12.64 15.86 14.41
CA ILE A 48 -12.48 15.49 12.99
C ILE A 48 -11.96 16.68 12.19
N TYR A 49 -12.52 17.88 12.40
CA TYR A 49 -12.05 19.11 11.75
C TYR A 49 -10.59 19.42 12.11
N LYS A 50 -10.25 19.36 13.40
CA LYS A 50 -8.90 19.62 13.89
C LYS A 50 -7.88 18.67 13.24
N TYR A 51 -8.12 17.35 13.34
CA TYR A 51 -7.19 16.36 12.78
C TYR A 51 -7.10 16.44 11.26
N THR A 52 -8.20 16.76 10.58
CA THR A 52 -8.18 16.97 9.13
C THR A 52 -7.29 18.15 8.74
N ASN A 53 -7.41 19.28 9.44
CA ASN A 53 -6.56 20.44 9.19
C ASN A 53 -5.09 20.11 9.45
N GLU A 54 -4.78 19.48 10.59
CA GLU A 54 -3.42 19.04 10.90
C GLU A 54 -2.88 18.08 9.83
N TYR A 55 -3.70 17.15 9.34
CA TYR A 55 -3.33 16.23 8.28
C TYR A 55 -2.93 16.97 6.99
N TYR A 56 -3.72 17.94 6.54
CA TYR A 56 -3.41 18.69 5.31
C TYR A 56 -2.26 19.69 5.45
N THR A 57 -1.84 20.05 6.68
CA THR A 57 -0.55 20.75 6.86
C THR A 57 0.65 19.86 6.53
N ILE A 58 0.48 18.54 6.66
CA ILE A 58 1.52 17.54 6.39
C ILE A 58 1.44 17.04 4.94
N ILE A 59 0.24 16.67 4.49
CA ILE A 59 -0.02 16.14 3.15
C ILE A 59 -0.79 17.19 2.35
N PRO A 60 -0.10 18.02 1.55
CA PRO A 60 -0.75 19.11 0.84
C PRO A 60 -1.68 18.57 -0.27
N LEU A 61 -2.90 19.09 -0.32
CA LEU A 61 -3.82 18.86 -1.42
C LEU A 61 -3.56 19.84 -2.56
N ARG A 62 -3.55 19.33 -3.80
CA ARG A 62 -3.49 20.18 -5.00
C ARG A 62 -4.90 20.63 -5.40
N GLY A 63 -5.02 21.83 -5.97
CA GLY A 63 -6.27 22.32 -6.56
C GLY A 63 -7.21 23.04 -5.58
N PHE A 64 -6.77 23.35 -4.37
CA PHE A 64 -7.53 24.09 -3.36
C PHE A 64 -6.90 25.45 -3.00
N ALA A 65 -6.25 26.12 -3.96
CA ALA A 65 -5.65 27.43 -3.73
C ALA A 65 -6.68 28.48 -3.30
N ASP A 66 -7.88 28.44 -3.91
CA ASP A 66 -8.96 29.43 -3.70
C ASP A 66 -10.22 28.82 -3.06
N GLY A 67 -10.12 27.60 -2.52
CA GLY A 67 -11.26 26.82 -2.02
C GLY A 67 -11.07 26.31 -0.58
N LYS A 68 -12.19 26.00 0.09
CA LYS A 68 -12.14 25.32 1.39
C LYS A 68 -11.61 23.89 1.21
N LEU A 69 -10.70 23.48 2.08
CA LEU A 69 -10.21 22.12 2.11
C LEU A 69 -11.38 21.16 2.45
N PRO A 70 -11.50 20.02 1.73
CA PRO A 70 -12.54 19.04 2.01
C PRO A 70 -12.30 18.39 3.37
N ILE A 71 -13.35 17.97 4.06
CA ILE A 71 -13.19 17.30 5.36
C ILE A 71 -13.00 15.79 5.11
N ILE A 72 -12.18 15.13 5.93
CA ILE A 72 -12.08 13.66 5.94
C ILE A 72 -13.14 13.12 6.90
N ASP A 73 -14.38 13.00 6.41
CA ASP A 73 -15.54 12.65 7.25
C ASP A 73 -16.20 11.31 6.91
N LYS A 74 -15.59 10.54 6.01
CA LYS A 74 -16.07 9.23 5.54
C LYS A 74 -14.92 8.23 5.50
N GLU A 75 -15.24 6.97 5.78
CA GLU A 75 -14.25 5.89 5.79
C GLU A 75 -13.58 5.69 4.43
N ASP A 76 -14.32 5.85 3.32
CA ASP A 76 -13.73 5.73 1.98
C ASP A 76 -12.72 6.84 1.67
N ILE A 77 -12.90 8.04 2.25
CA ILE A 77 -11.94 9.14 2.10
C ILE A 77 -10.69 8.81 2.92
N VAL A 78 -10.85 8.30 4.14
CA VAL A 78 -9.73 7.83 4.98
C VAL A 78 -8.91 6.78 4.22
N LYS A 79 -9.54 5.73 3.70
CA LYS A 79 -8.87 4.66 2.93
C LYS A 79 -8.09 5.19 1.72
N LYS A 80 -8.64 6.18 1.00
CA LYS A 80 -7.94 6.83 -0.10
C LYS A 80 -6.70 7.60 0.38
N GLN A 81 -6.79 8.32 1.49
CA GLN A 81 -5.66 9.04 2.07
C GLN A 81 -4.59 8.08 2.61
N GLU A 82 -4.98 6.96 3.24
CA GLU A 82 -4.06 5.91 3.68
C GLU A 82 -3.25 5.35 2.51
N LYS A 83 -3.92 5.03 1.40
CA LYS A 83 -3.25 4.60 0.17
C LYS A 83 -2.22 5.62 -0.32
N ILE A 84 -2.54 6.91 -0.29
CA ILE A 84 -1.58 7.97 -0.67
C ILE A 84 -0.35 7.95 0.23
N ILE A 85 -0.53 7.82 1.55
CA ILE A 85 0.61 7.75 2.48
C ILE A 85 1.47 6.52 2.20
N ASP A 86 0.85 5.36 1.97
CA ASP A 86 1.57 4.13 1.67
C ASP A 86 2.40 4.26 0.38
N ASP A 87 1.78 4.74 -0.70
CA ASP A 87 2.48 4.99 -1.95
C ASP A 87 3.65 5.98 -1.74
N LEU A 88 3.48 7.02 -0.92
CA LEU A 88 4.56 7.99 -0.60
C LEU A 88 5.70 7.36 0.22
N ILE A 89 5.40 6.44 1.14
CA ILE A 89 6.41 5.72 1.92
C ILE A 89 7.24 4.82 1.00
N GLU A 90 6.59 4.12 0.07
CA GLU A 90 7.28 3.25 -0.88
C GLU A 90 8.13 4.08 -1.89
N LEU A 91 7.59 5.20 -2.37
CA LEU A 91 8.31 6.15 -3.21
C LEU A 91 9.53 6.78 -2.53
N GLU A 92 9.52 6.95 -1.20
CA GLU A 92 10.67 7.49 -0.47
C GLU A 92 11.93 6.64 -0.69
N LEU A 93 11.79 5.31 -0.67
CA LEU A 93 12.91 4.40 -0.93
C LEU A 93 13.38 4.53 -2.38
N SER A 94 12.46 4.47 -3.33
CA SER A 94 12.76 4.62 -4.75
C SER A 94 13.54 5.91 -4.98
N TYR A 95 13.07 7.04 -4.45
CA TYR A 95 13.72 8.33 -4.59
C TYR A 95 15.14 8.36 -4.00
N LYS A 96 15.36 7.74 -2.84
CA LYS A 96 16.70 7.60 -2.25
C LYS A 96 17.65 6.82 -3.16
N ILE A 97 17.16 5.74 -3.79
CA ILE A 97 17.94 4.94 -4.75
C ILE A 97 18.27 5.79 -5.99
N PHE A 98 17.32 6.56 -6.51
CA PHE A 98 17.56 7.46 -7.66
C PHE A 98 18.60 8.54 -7.35
N LEU A 99 18.53 9.19 -6.17
CA LEU A 99 19.56 10.14 -5.75
C LEU A 99 20.93 9.48 -5.61
N GLY A 100 20.98 8.26 -5.10
CA GLY A 100 22.21 7.45 -5.05
C GLY A 100 22.79 7.19 -6.45
N ALA A 101 21.94 6.84 -7.42
CA ALA A 101 22.35 6.65 -8.80
C ALA A 101 22.89 7.95 -9.42
N GLN A 102 22.21 9.08 -9.19
CA GLN A 102 22.65 10.39 -9.66
C GLN A 102 24.01 10.80 -9.09
N ALA A 103 24.24 10.54 -7.80
CA ALA A 103 25.51 10.82 -7.14
C ALA A 103 26.67 9.94 -7.67
N ASN A 104 26.36 8.79 -8.28
CA ASN A 104 27.35 7.81 -8.74
C ASN A 104 27.51 7.74 -10.27
N LEU A 105 26.97 8.72 -11.00
CA LEU A 105 27.00 8.78 -12.47
C LEU A 105 28.40 8.61 -13.10
N LYS A 106 29.46 9.00 -12.37
CA LYS A 106 30.85 8.90 -12.85
C LYS A 106 31.42 7.49 -12.81
N ASN A 107 30.85 6.61 -11.98
CA ASN A 107 31.43 5.30 -11.65
C ASN A 107 30.61 4.13 -12.22
N ILE A 108 29.31 4.31 -12.39
CA ILE A 108 28.39 3.23 -12.80
C ILE A 108 27.20 3.82 -13.55
N SER A 109 26.71 3.07 -14.54
CA SER A 109 25.47 3.40 -15.23
C SER A 109 24.31 3.52 -14.23
N PRO A 110 23.41 4.51 -14.37
CA PRO A 110 22.21 4.61 -13.54
C PRO A 110 21.41 3.31 -13.48
N LEU A 111 21.22 2.64 -14.63
CA LEU A 111 20.45 1.39 -14.69
C LEU A 111 21.11 0.28 -13.87
N ASP A 112 22.43 0.14 -13.96
CA ASP A 112 23.17 -0.85 -13.18
C ASP A 112 23.14 -0.53 -11.69
N TYR A 113 23.18 0.76 -11.32
CA TYR A 113 23.02 1.17 -9.93
C TYR A 113 21.63 0.79 -9.39
N LEU A 114 20.56 1.09 -10.15
CA LEU A 114 19.20 0.71 -9.78
C LEU A 114 19.07 -0.81 -9.64
N TYR A 115 19.59 -1.56 -10.61
CA TYR A 115 19.59 -3.03 -10.60
C TYR A 115 20.29 -3.59 -9.36
N LYS A 116 21.53 -3.15 -9.09
CA LYS A 116 22.28 -3.58 -7.90
C LYS A 116 21.58 -3.18 -6.59
N SER A 117 20.93 -2.02 -6.57
CA SER A 117 20.20 -1.53 -5.39
C SER A 117 18.99 -2.38 -5.04
N MET A 118 18.39 -3.08 -6.01
CA MET A 118 17.28 -4.00 -5.75
C MET A 118 17.73 -5.30 -5.08
N ASN A 119 19.02 -5.67 -5.14
CA ASN A 119 19.55 -6.91 -4.54
C ASN A 119 18.75 -8.17 -4.95
N CYS A 120 18.37 -8.23 -6.22
CA CYS A 120 17.63 -9.31 -6.84
C CYS A 120 18.35 -9.80 -8.08
N GLN A 121 18.26 -11.09 -8.37
CA GLN A 121 18.62 -11.66 -9.66
C GLN A 121 17.37 -11.73 -10.53
N PHE A 122 17.47 -11.22 -11.75
CA PHE A 122 16.40 -11.28 -12.74
C PHE A 122 16.84 -12.18 -13.89
N GLU A 123 15.95 -13.08 -14.29
CA GLU A 123 16.10 -13.93 -15.46
C GLU A 123 14.85 -13.79 -16.33
N SER A 124 15.06 -13.38 -17.58
CA SER A 124 14.01 -13.37 -18.60
C SER A 124 13.66 -14.80 -18.95
N MET A 125 12.40 -15.21 -18.76
CA MET A 125 11.95 -16.55 -19.12
C MET A 125 11.58 -16.60 -20.61
N ASN A 126 11.86 -17.72 -21.28
CA ASN A 126 11.36 -17.93 -22.63
C ASN A 126 9.88 -18.31 -22.55
N LYS A 127 9.03 -17.66 -23.36
CA LYS A 127 7.59 -17.94 -23.41
C LYS A 127 7.27 -19.41 -23.72
N ASP A 128 8.14 -20.09 -24.47
CA ASP A 128 7.91 -21.47 -24.91
C ASP A 128 8.32 -22.51 -23.86
N ASP A 129 8.96 -22.08 -22.77
CA ASP A 129 9.35 -22.98 -21.66
C ASP A 129 8.13 -23.50 -20.91
N ILE A 130 8.25 -24.71 -20.35
CA ILE A 130 7.16 -25.39 -19.62
C ILE A 130 6.64 -24.54 -18.46
N ASP A 131 7.54 -23.96 -17.67
CA ASP A 131 7.16 -23.11 -16.53
C ASP A 131 6.44 -21.84 -16.98
N SER A 132 6.90 -21.20 -18.06
CA SER A 132 6.23 -20.04 -18.65
C SER A 132 4.83 -20.39 -19.14
N GLN A 133 4.68 -21.52 -19.84
CA GLN A 133 3.38 -21.99 -20.33
C GLN A 133 2.42 -22.31 -19.17
N LEU A 134 2.92 -22.85 -18.05
CA LEU A 134 2.12 -23.09 -16.86
C LEU A 134 1.62 -21.77 -16.25
N ILE A 135 2.50 -20.77 -16.11
CA ILE A 135 2.15 -19.43 -15.63
C ILE A 135 1.11 -18.78 -16.55
N LEU A 136 1.31 -18.82 -17.87
CA LEU A 136 0.39 -18.26 -18.87
C LEU A 136 -0.98 -18.94 -18.79
N ARG A 137 -1.04 -20.27 -18.64
CA ARG A 137 -2.28 -21.00 -18.44
C ARG A 137 -2.98 -20.60 -17.14
N TYR A 138 -2.22 -20.38 -16.07
CA TYR A 138 -2.76 -19.96 -14.78
C TYR A 138 -3.37 -18.55 -14.85
N ILE A 139 -2.75 -17.64 -15.60
CA ILE A 139 -3.31 -16.32 -15.94
C ILE A 139 -4.60 -16.48 -16.74
N TRP A 140 -4.53 -17.23 -17.85
CA TRP A 140 -5.64 -17.42 -18.79
C TRP A 140 -6.90 -17.99 -18.12
N ALA A 141 -6.73 -18.86 -17.13
CA ALA A 141 -7.84 -19.49 -16.40
C ALA A 141 -8.78 -18.49 -15.69
N SER A 142 -8.29 -17.29 -15.35
CA SER A 142 -9.12 -16.27 -14.69
C SER A 142 -9.17 -14.93 -15.43
N ALA A 143 -8.24 -14.67 -16.35
CA ALA A 143 -8.18 -13.43 -17.12
C ALA A 143 -7.68 -13.69 -18.57
N PRO A 144 -8.49 -14.36 -19.42
CA PRO A 144 -8.07 -14.83 -20.75
C PRO A 144 -7.69 -13.71 -21.72
N GLU A 145 -8.22 -12.50 -21.52
CA GLU A 145 -7.93 -11.31 -22.33
C GLU A 145 -6.60 -10.62 -21.94
N THR A 146 -5.88 -11.12 -20.93
CA THR A 146 -4.64 -10.50 -20.47
C THR A 146 -3.52 -10.72 -21.49
N LYS A 147 -2.97 -9.63 -22.00
CA LYS A 147 -1.75 -9.67 -22.82
C LYS A 147 -0.51 -9.66 -21.93
N VAL A 148 0.22 -10.76 -21.90
CA VAL A 148 1.49 -10.88 -21.18
C VAL A 148 2.64 -10.50 -22.11
N GLU A 149 3.30 -9.39 -21.81
CA GLU A 149 4.47 -8.92 -22.61
C GLU A 149 5.74 -9.69 -22.23
N GLN A 150 5.92 -10.00 -20.95
CA GLN A 150 7.15 -10.62 -20.46
C GLN A 150 6.96 -11.32 -19.12
N ILE A 151 7.72 -12.39 -18.90
CA ILE A 151 7.80 -13.12 -17.63
C ILE A 151 9.25 -13.08 -17.13
N PHE A 152 9.41 -12.66 -15.88
CA PHE A 152 10.70 -12.65 -15.20
C PHE A 152 10.68 -13.61 -14.02
N LYS A 153 11.69 -14.46 -13.95
CA LYS A 153 12.04 -15.19 -12.74
C LYS A 153 12.92 -14.28 -11.88
N ILE A 154 12.54 -14.14 -10.61
CA ILE A 154 13.19 -13.23 -9.67
C ILE A 154 13.65 -14.04 -8.46
N ALA A 155 14.93 -13.94 -8.13
CA ALA A 155 15.49 -14.53 -6.92
C ALA A 155 16.06 -13.44 -6.00
N ARG A 156 15.53 -13.36 -4.79
CA ARG A 156 15.99 -12.46 -3.73
C ARG A 156 16.98 -13.20 -2.83
N SER A 157 18.05 -12.51 -2.45
CA SER A 157 19.08 -13.07 -1.56
C SER A 157 18.47 -13.64 -0.26
N HIS A 158 18.78 -14.90 0.05
CA HIS A 158 18.39 -15.65 1.25
C HIS A 158 16.88 -15.97 1.39
N GLU A 159 16.03 -15.65 0.42
CA GLU A 159 14.59 -15.93 0.53
C GLU A 159 14.29 -17.43 0.39
N ASP A 160 14.95 -18.11 -0.53
CA ASP A 160 14.84 -19.56 -0.72
C ASP A 160 15.27 -20.33 0.54
N GLU A 161 16.39 -19.92 1.15
CA GLU A 161 16.86 -20.50 2.41
C GLU A 161 15.84 -20.30 3.55
N ARG A 162 15.21 -19.11 3.62
CA ARG A 162 14.20 -18.80 4.64
C ARG A 162 12.94 -19.63 4.45
N LEU A 163 12.49 -19.79 3.20
CA LEU A 163 11.36 -20.64 2.85
C LEU A 163 11.63 -22.11 3.19
N PHE A 164 12.79 -22.62 2.79
CA PHE A 164 13.19 -24.00 3.07
C PHE A 164 13.27 -24.31 4.58
N LYS A 165 13.76 -23.36 5.39
CA LYS A 165 13.85 -23.50 6.85
C LYS A 165 12.50 -23.44 7.58
N SER A 166 11.40 -23.06 6.90
CA SER A 166 10.11 -22.88 7.57
C SER A 166 9.47 -24.19 8.04
N ASN A 167 9.86 -25.34 7.48
CA ASN A 167 9.29 -26.66 7.76
C ASN A 167 7.75 -26.68 7.74
N LEU A 168 7.14 -25.87 6.87
CA LEU A 168 5.69 -25.81 6.69
C LEU A 168 5.29 -26.71 5.51
N ASP A 169 4.17 -27.40 5.65
CA ASP A 169 3.53 -28.10 4.54
C ASP A 169 2.62 -27.17 3.72
N ASN A 170 2.06 -27.67 2.61
CA ASN A 170 1.07 -26.95 1.79
C ASN A 170 1.60 -25.67 1.10
N HIS A 171 2.67 -25.82 0.31
CA HIS A 171 3.18 -24.74 -0.53
C HIS A 171 2.32 -24.55 -1.79
N CYS A 172 1.81 -23.33 -1.96
CA CYS A 172 1.01 -22.94 -3.12
C CYS A 172 1.65 -21.76 -3.86
N LEU A 173 1.57 -21.77 -5.19
CA LEU A 173 1.87 -20.61 -6.02
C LEU A 173 0.64 -19.71 -6.11
N LEU A 174 0.74 -18.50 -5.57
CA LEU A 174 -0.36 -17.54 -5.49
C LEU A 174 0.05 -16.18 -6.07
N TRP A 175 -0.93 -15.45 -6.57
CA TRP A 175 -0.78 -14.14 -7.16
C TRP A 175 -0.76 -13.03 -6.11
N HIS A 176 0.12 -12.05 -6.29
CA HIS A 176 0.09 -10.79 -5.56
C HIS A 176 0.14 -9.63 -6.57
N GLY A 177 -0.93 -8.83 -6.63
CA GLY A 177 -0.97 -7.63 -7.45
C GLY A 177 -0.51 -6.42 -6.63
N THR A 178 0.25 -5.52 -7.26
CA THR A 178 0.79 -4.34 -6.60
C THR A 178 0.88 -3.15 -7.55
N SER A 179 0.89 -1.95 -6.99
CA SER A 179 1.19 -0.72 -7.72
C SER A 179 2.65 -0.71 -8.21
N VAL A 180 2.90 -0.08 -9.36
CA VAL A 180 4.26 0.11 -9.92
C VAL A 180 5.17 0.86 -8.93
N CYS A 181 4.61 1.80 -8.16
CA CYS A 181 5.36 2.56 -7.15
C CYS A 181 6.00 1.68 -6.06
N ASN A 182 5.40 0.51 -5.79
CA ASN A 182 5.83 -0.40 -4.74
C ASN A 182 6.80 -1.46 -5.25
N LEU A 183 7.01 -1.55 -6.57
CA LEU A 183 7.77 -2.65 -7.15
C LEU A 183 9.23 -2.63 -6.66
N ILE A 184 9.89 -1.46 -6.71
CA ILE A 184 11.30 -1.33 -6.26
C ILE A 184 11.45 -1.69 -4.78
N SER A 185 10.50 -1.32 -3.94
CA SER A 185 10.59 -1.61 -2.51
C SER A 185 10.32 -3.06 -2.17
N ILE A 186 9.35 -3.70 -2.84
CA ILE A 186 9.11 -5.15 -2.75
C ILE A 186 10.32 -5.92 -3.27
N LEU A 187 10.94 -5.47 -4.35
CA LEU A 187 12.18 -6.07 -4.89
C LEU A 187 13.38 -5.81 -3.98
N ASN A 188 13.44 -4.73 -3.22
CA ASN A 188 14.54 -4.50 -2.28
C ASN A 188 14.35 -5.26 -0.95
N ARG A 189 13.16 -5.19 -0.33
CA ARG A 189 12.91 -5.64 1.05
C ARG A 189 12.03 -6.87 1.20
N GLY A 190 11.32 -7.23 0.14
CA GLY A 190 10.35 -8.33 0.12
C GLY A 190 8.96 -7.81 0.43
N LEU A 191 7.99 -8.73 0.43
CA LEU A 191 6.65 -8.44 0.93
C LEU A 191 6.71 -8.28 2.45
N LEU A 192 6.35 -7.10 2.94
CA LEU A 192 6.38 -6.78 4.37
C LEU A 192 4.96 -6.76 4.93
N VAL A 193 4.80 -7.33 6.11
CA VAL A 193 3.61 -7.06 6.93
C VAL A 193 3.82 -5.71 7.60
N GLU A 194 2.79 -4.87 7.57
CA GLU A 194 2.85 -3.58 8.26
C GLU A 194 3.21 -3.76 9.75
N PRO A 195 4.05 -2.89 10.34
CA PRO A 195 4.42 -2.97 11.74
C PRO A 195 3.20 -3.03 12.67
N MET A 196 3.27 -3.77 13.78
CA MET A 196 2.17 -3.88 14.75
C MET A 196 1.65 -2.51 15.24
N ALA A 197 2.53 -1.50 15.31
CA ALA A 197 2.20 -0.13 15.72
C ALA A 197 1.47 0.71 14.65
N ALA A 198 1.50 0.32 13.37
CA ALA A 198 0.65 0.95 12.35
C ALA A 198 -0.81 0.59 12.65
N THR A 199 -1.78 1.47 12.43
CA THR A 199 -3.18 1.10 12.66
C THR A 199 -3.77 0.48 11.40
N THR A 200 -4.41 -0.67 11.55
CA THR A 200 -4.96 -1.44 10.43
C THR A 200 -6.30 -0.89 9.99
N THR A 201 -6.44 -0.47 8.74
CA THR A 201 -7.75 -0.27 8.13
C THR A 201 -7.75 -0.56 6.63
N GLY A 202 -8.75 -1.31 6.15
CA GLY A 202 -8.87 -1.72 4.74
C GLY A 202 -8.46 -3.16 4.45
N SER A 203 -7.84 -3.86 5.41
CA SER A 203 -7.50 -5.28 5.29
C SER A 203 -8.68 -6.17 5.71
N LEU A 204 -9.12 -7.10 4.85
CA LEU A 204 -10.30 -7.93 5.13
C LEU A 204 -10.15 -8.85 6.36
N PHE A 205 -8.93 -9.30 6.65
CA PHE A 205 -8.63 -10.29 7.69
C PHE A 205 -7.49 -9.85 8.62
N GLY A 206 -7.28 -8.54 8.75
CA GLY A 206 -6.19 -7.98 9.56
C GLY A 206 -4.86 -7.84 8.80
N LYS A 207 -3.78 -7.53 9.52
CA LYS A 207 -2.47 -7.29 8.89
C LYS A 207 -1.86 -8.59 8.39
N GLY A 208 -1.47 -8.59 7.12
CA GLY A 208 -0.82 -9.74 6.51
C GLY A 208 -0.41 -9.46 5.07
N ILE A 209 0.31 -10.42 4.51
CA ILE A 209 0.55 -10.46 3.08
C ILE A 209 -0.68 -11.09 2.43
N TYR A 210 -1.32 -10.37 1.53
CA TYR A 210 -2.51 -10.83 0.82
C TYR A 210 -2.13 -11.37 -0.54
N THR A 211 -2.60 -12.59 -0.83
CA THR A 211 -2.41 -13.27 -2.11
C THR A 211 -3.75 -13.83 -2.59
N ALA A 212 -3.81 -14.22 -3.86
CA ALA A 212 -4.98 -14.83 -4.47
C ALA A 212 -4.59 -16.02 -5.35
N ASP A 213 -5.46 -17.01 -5.42
CA ASP A 213 -5.39 -18.15 -6.35
C ASP A 213 -5.87 -17.80 -7.77
N THR A 214 -6.39 -16.59 -7.97
CA THR A 214 -6.87 -16.11 -9.27
C THR A 214 -6.13 -14.85 -9.69
N PHE A 215 -5.65 -14.83 -10.92
CA PHE A 215 -4.95 -13.67 -11.48
C PHE A 215 -5.86 -12.45 -11.55
N ALA A 216 -7.12 -12.61 -11.97
CA ALA A 216 -8.08 -11.51 -12.09
C ALA A 216 -8.31 -10.75 -10.78
N LYS A 217 -8.32 -11.45 -9.63
CA LYS A 217 -8.47 -10.80 -8.31
C LYS A 217 -7.25 -9.93 -7.99
N SER A 218 -6.05 -10.46 -8.21
CA SER A 218 -4.81 -9.73 -8.00
C SER A 218 -4.63 -8.58 -8.99
N LEU A 219 -5.10 -8.72 -10.23
CA LEU A 219 -5.03 -7.67 -11.26
C LEU A 219 -5.71 -6.36 -10.81
N GLY A 220 -6.79 -6.43 -10.02
CA GLY A 220 -7.46 -5.25 -9.46
C GLY A 220 -6.60 -4.42 -8.49
N TYR A 221 -5.49 -4.96 -8.02
CA TYR A 221 -4.51 -4.26 -7.16
C TYR A 221 -3.32 -3.70 -7.94
N CYS A 222 -3.20 -4.04 -9.21
CA CYS A 222 -2.22 -3.43 -10.09
C CYS A 222 -2.67 -2.01 -10.46
N SER A 223 -1.84 -1.02 -10.17
CA SER A 223 -2.03 0.36 -10.60
C SER A 223 -0.71 0.95 -11.09
N GLY A 224 -0.76 1.69 -12.20
CA GLY A 224 0.37 2.39 -12.80
C GLY A 224 -0.06 3.77 -13.29
N ILE A 225 0.92 4.61 -13.63
CA ILE A 225 0.72 6.00 -14.11
C ILE A 225 -0.09 6.01 -15.40
#